data_AF-A0A8B7BAF9-F1
#
_entry.id   AF-A0A8B7BAF9-F1
#
_cell.length_a   1.000
_cell.length_b   1.000
_cell.length_c   1.000
_cell.angle_alpha   90.00
_cell.angle_beta   90.00
_cell.angle_gamma   90.00
#
_symmetry.space_group_name_H-M   'P 1'
#
loop_
_entity.id
_entity.type
_entity.pdbx_description
1 polymer ?
#
loop_
_entity_poly.entity_id
_entity_poly.type
_entity_poly.pdbx_seq_one_letter_code
_entity_poly.pdbx_strand_id
1 'polypeptide(L)'
;MFKRHKSLASERKRQLFSQGASRSILKNDMRNFHALSQLVISAGPLKPTPVVKHSKTIHFEIEILDAQTRKQICIVDKVTQKSTIHDVKQKFHKACPKWCPSRVGLQLECGGSFLKDHISIQKIAASSIITLYFTDLGQQVSWTTVFLAEYTGPLLIYLLFYLRIPYIYDVKESSRTLRHPVVHLACFCHCIHYIRYLLETLFVHKVSGGHTPLKNLMKTCSFYWGFTSWMAYYINHPQYTPPCM
;
A
#
# COMPACT_ATOMS: atom_id res chain seq x y z
N MET A 1 -2.27 26.69 3.33
CA MET A 1 -1.22 27.33 4.17
C MET A 1 -0.19 26.26 4.54
N PHE A 2 0.77 25.98 3.65
CA PHE A 2 1.73 24.86 3.80
C PHE A 2 3.15 25.42 4.00
N LYS A 3 3.76 25.14 5.16
CA LYS A 3 5.16 25.47 5.49
C LYS A 3 6.10 24.38 4.95
N ARG A 4 7.14 24.83 4.26
CA ARG A 4 8.23 24.05 3.63
C ARG A 4 9.43 24.05 4.59
N HIS A 5 9.99 22.88 4.91
CA HIS A 5 11.26 22.79 5.63
C HIS A 5 12.39 22.33 4.71
N LYS A 6 13.50 23.07 4.76
CA LYS A 6 14.76 22.88 4.04
C LYS A 6 15.61 21.77 4.70
N SER A 7 16.37 21.04 3.90
CA SER A 7 17.47 20.17 4.33
C SER A 7 18.80 20.93 4.33
N LEU A 8 19.70 20.56 5.25
CA LEU A 8 21.05 21.10 5.37
C LEU A 8 22.07 19.97 5.56
N ALA A 9 23.22 20.19 4.92
CA ALA A 9 24.58 19.78 5.29
C ALA A 9 25.09 18.35 4.98
N SER A 10 25.89 18.35 3.91
CA SER A 10 27.08 17.54 3.63
C SER A 10 28.15 17.64 4.73
N GLU A 11 28.89 16.55 4.98
CA GLU A 11 30.37 16.47 4.92
C GLU A 11 30.90 15.22 5.66
N ARG A 12 31.62 14.32 4.97
CA ARG A 12 32.75 13.57 5.58
C ARG A 12 33.66 12.88 4.56
N LYS A 13 34.88 13.43 4.46
CA LYS A 13 36.22 12.83 4.29
C LYS A 13 36.46 11.68 3.28
N ARG A 14 37.35 11.98 2.33
CA ARG A 14 38.30 11.04 1.72
C ARG A 14 39.63 11.76 1.55
N GLN A 15 40.73 11.13 1.97
CA GLN A 15 42.06 11.10 1.32
C GLN A 15 43.15 10.83 2.36
N LEU A 16 43.94 9.79 2.11
CA LEU A 16 45.41 9.83 2.15
C LEU A 16 45.98 8.48 1.68
N PHE A 17 46.80 8.55 0.63
CA PHE A 17 47.62 7.48 0.07
C PHE A 17 49.03 8.04 -0.08
N SER A 18 50.04 7.25 0.36
CA SER A 18 51.42 7.09 -0.19
C SER A 18 52.33 8.34 -0.26
N GLN A 19 53.67 8.33 -0.25
CA GLN A 19 54.74 7.33 -0.38
C GLN A 19 56.11 8.05 -0.18
N GLY A 20 57.21 7.30 0.03
CA GLY A 20 58.61 7.69 -0.30
C GLY A 20 59.52 7.97 0.93
N ALA A 21 60.51 7.13 1.28
CA ALA A 21 61.86 6.88 0.69
C ALA A 21 62.78 8.14 0.77
N SER A 22 64.06 8.15 1.18
CA SER A 22 65.15 7.15 1.26
C SER A 22 66.35 7.72 2.06
N ARG A 23 67.35 6.84 2.33
CA ARG A 23 68.80 7.04 2.60
C ARG A 23 69.38 7.04 4.04
N SER A 24 70.00 5.88 4.30
CA SER A 24 71.18 5.50 5.10
C SER A 24 72.21 6.55 5.54
N ILE A 25 72.79 6.35 6.73
CA ILE A 25 74.25 6.27 7.01
C ILE A 25 74.51 5.57 8.38
N LEU A 26 75.27 4.47 8.30
CA LEU A 26 76.32 3.88 9.17
C LEU A 26 76.46 4.30 10.67
N LYS A 27 76.38 3.32 11.60
CA LYS A 27 77.52 2.65 12.32
C LYS A 27 77.22 2.28 13.80
N ASN A 28 77.70 1.07 14.16
CA ASN A 28 78.01 0.52 15.49
C ASN A 28 76.92 -0.11 16.38
N ASP A 29 76.86 -1.44 16.26
CA ASP A 29 77.24 -2.47 17.25
C ASP A 29 76.81 -2.43 18.72
N MET A 30 76.50 -3.64 19.19
CA MET A 30 76.26 -4.12 20.55
C MET A 30 74.93 -3.75 21.23
N ARG A 31 73.89 -4.56 20.96
CA ARG A 31 72.93 -5.11 21.95
C ARG A 31 71.80 -5.84 21.21
N ASN A 32 71.85 -7.17 21.11
CA ASN A 32 70.68 -7.97 20.70
C ASN A 32 70.78 -9.42 21.17
N PHE A 33 70.94 -9.62 22.48
CA PHE A 33 70.74 -10.94 23.13
C PHE A 33 69.48 -10.98 24.02
N HIS A 34 68.56 -10.01 23.88
CA HIS A 34 67.30 -9.95 24.66
C HIS A 34 66.02 -10.05 23.82
N ALA A 35 66.11 -10.43 22.55
CA ALA A 35 64.95 -10.48 21.65
C ALA A 35 64.30 -11.87 21.48
N LEU A 36 64.82 -12.92 22.14
CA LEU A 36 64.33 -14.30 21.97
C LEU A 36 63.67 -14.92 23.23
N SER A 37 63.26 -14.11 24.21
CA SER A 37 62.57 -14.60 25.43
C SER A 37 61.22 -13.95 25.74
N GLN A 38 60.60 -13.24 24.79
CA GLN A 38 59.25 -12.65 24.95
C GLN A 38 58.16 -13.45 24.20
N LEU A 39 58.44 -14.71 23.81
CA LEU A 39 57.48 -15.55 23.08
C LEU A 39 56.50 -16.33 23.97
N VAL A 40 56.32 -15.95 25.24
CA VAL A 40 55.30 -16.55 26.10
C VAL A 40 54.75 -15.43 26.99
N ILE A 41 53.42 -15.33 27.05
CA ILE A 41 52.60 -14.35 27.82
C ILE A 41 52.23 -13.07 27.03
N SER A 42 51.32 -13.22 26.07
CA SER A 42 50.37 -12.17 25.70
C SER A 42 48.97 -12.77 25.54
N ALA A 43 48.44 -13.33 26.63
CA ALA A 43 47.01 -13.63 26.75
C ALA A 43 46.30 -12.35 27.18
N GLY A 44 45.94 -11.50 26.21
CA GLY A 44 45.08 -10.35 26.46
C GLY A 44 43.67 -10.79 26.87
N PRO A 45 42.94 -10.00 27.69
CA PRO A 45 41.60 -10.37 28.12
C PRO A 45 40.67 -10.47 26.91
N LEU A 46 39.88 -11.55 26.88
CA LEU A 46 38.82 -11.79 25.90
C LEU A 46 37.95 -10.54 25.76
N LYS A 47 37.89 -10.00 24.53
CA LYS A 47 36.84 -9.06 24.13
C LYS A 47 35.50 -9.65 24.58
N PRO A 48 34.67 -8.95 25.36
CA PRO A 48 33.31 -9.42 25.60
C PRO A 48 32.61 -9.46 24.24
N THR A 49 32.29 -10.66 23.77
CA THR A 49 31.27 -10.89 22.74
C THR A 49 30.08 -9.98 23.06
N PRO A 50 29.49 -9.28 22.09
CA PRO A 50 28.25 -8.56 22.34
C PRO A 50 27.25 -9.61 22.80
N VAL A 51 26.94 -9.62 24.09
CA VAL A 51 25.81 -10.34 24.64
C VAL A 51 24.62 -9.79 23.86
N VAL A 52 24.11 -10.58 22.93
CA VAL A 52 22.80 -10.36 22.34
C VAL A 52 21.89 -10.31 23.55
N LYS A 53 21.48 -9.10 23.94
CA LYS A 53 20.44 -8.92 24.95
C LYS A 53 19.24 -9.69 24.40
N HIS A 54 19.01 -10.89 24.93
CA HIS A 54 17.74 -11.57 24.79
C HIS A 54 16.74 -10.69 25.52
N SER A 55 16.25 -9.66 24.82
CA SER A 55 15.06 -8.93 25.21
C SER A 55 14.00 -9.99 25.42
N LYS A 56 13.64 -10.26 26.68
CA LYS A 56 12.52 -11.14 27.03
C LYS A 56 11.35 -10.67 26.17
N THR A 57 11.02 -11.46 25.15
CA THR A 57 9.98 -11.09 24.19
C THR A 57 8.68 -11.36 24.91
N ILE A 58 8.03 -10.29 25.37
CA ILE A 58 6.72 -10.40 26.01
C ILE A 58 5.75 -10.83 24.91
N HIS A 59 5.22 -12.03 25.08
CA HIS A 59 4.21 -12.60 24.21
C HIS A 59 2.82 -12.29 24.80
N PHE A 60 1.92 -11.84 23.94
CA PHE A 60 0.51 -11.71 24.25
C PHE A 60 -0.27 -12.85 23.63
N GLU A 61 -1.35 -13.17 24.32
CA GLU A 61 -2.40 -14.07 23.87
C GLU A 61 -3.60 -13.23 23.45
N ILE A 62 -4.08 -13.41 22.23
CA ILE A 62 -5.21 -12.66 21.70
C ILE A 62 -6.39 -13.60 21.52
N GLU A 63 -7.42 -13.40 22.34
CA GLU A 63 -8.68 -14.12 22.24
C GLU A 63 -9.59 -13.41 21.25
N ILE A 64 -10.03 -14.13 20.22
CA ILE A 64 -10.95 -13.59 19.22
C ILE A 64 -12.34 -14.18 19.47
N LEU A 65 -13.25 -13.32 19.91
CA LEU A 65 -14.66 -13.62 20.14
C LEU A 65 -15.50 -13.12 18.97
N ASP A 66 -16.60 -13.78 18.65
CA ASP A 66 -17.61 -13.22 17.75
C ASP A 66 -18.30 -12.01 18.40
N ALA A 67 -18.43 -10.88 17.69
CA ALA A 67 -19.12 -9.70 18.19
C ALA A 67 -20.61 -9.96 18.46
N GLN A 68 -21.28 -10.83 17.69
CA GLN A 68 -22.71 -11.08 17.85
C GLN A 68 -22.98 -12.14 18.91
N THR A 69 -22.36 -13.31 18.77
CA THR A 69 -22.64 -14.45 19.64
C THR A 69 -21.78 -14.47 20.92
N ARG A 70 -20.74 -13.63 21.00
CA ARG A 70 -19.71 -13.62 22.06
C ARG A 70 -19.01 -14.96 22.25
N LYS A 71 -19.18 -15.89 21.31
CA LYS A 71 -18.54 -17.19 21.33
C LYS A 71 -17.09 -17.04 20.91
N GLN A 72 -16.20 -17.74 21.61
CA GLN A 72 -14.79 -17.80 21.24
C GLN A 72 -14.62 -18.55 19.91
N ILE A 73 -13.96 -17.89 18.95
CA ILE A 73 -13.69 -18.45 17.64
C ILE A 73 -12.30 -19.11 17.65
N CYS A 74 -11.29 -18.37 18.10
CA CYS A 74 -9.93 -18.88 18.20
C CYS A 74 -9.09 -18.03 19.16
N ILE A 75 -7.97 -18.62 19.58
CA ILE A 75 -6.92 -17.95 20.34
C ILE A 75 -5.70 -17.83 19.43
N VAL A 76 -5.14 -16.62 19.34
CA VAL A 76 -3.93 -16.34 18.58
C VAL A 76 -2.77 -16.13 19.55
N ASP A 77 -1.95 -17.16 19.69
CA ASP A 77 -0.80 -17.16 20.60
C ASP A 77 0.44 -16.47 20.01
N LYS A 78 1.39 -16.19 20.91
CA LYS A 78 2.75 -15.73 20.58
C LYS A 78 2.74 -14.44 19.75
N VAL A 79 1.88 -13.49 20.09
CA VAL A 79 1.86 -12.17 19.45
C VAL A 79 2.85 -11.25 20.14
N THR A 80 3.71 -10.59 19.38
CA THR A 80 4.75 -9.71 19.93
C THR A 80 4.22 -8.28 20.09
N GLN A 81 4.73 -7.51 21.05
CA GLN A 81 4.39 -6.08 21.24
C GLN A 81 4.44 -5.22 19.97
N LYS A 82 5.41 -5.50 19.09
CA LYS A 82 5.64 -4.78 17.84
C LYS A 82 4.74 -5.23 16.70
N SER A 83 4.04 -6.36 16.85
CA SER A 83 3.11 -6.84 15.84
C SER A 83 1.97 -5.84 15.66
N THR A 84 1.44 -5.80 14.46
CA THR A 84 0.32 -4.93 14.08
C THR A 84 -0.98 -5.72 14.05
N ILE A 85 -2.11 -5.00 14.01
CA ILE A 85 -3.42 -5.62 13.80
C ILE A 85 -3.47 -6.38 12.48
N HIS A 86 -2.77 -5.90 11.45
CA HIS A 86 -2.64 -6.64 10.19
C HIS A 86 -2.04 -8.04 10.40
N ASP A 87 -0.96 -8.16 11.20
CA ASP A 87 -0.32 -9.44 11.48
C ASP A 87 -1.24 -10.38 12.26
N VAL A 88 -2.07 -9.84 13.16
CA VAL A 88 -3.08 -10.61 13.89
C VAL A 88 -4.15 -11.14 12.93
N LYS A 89 -4.65 -10.31 12.01
CA LYS A 89 -5.60 -10.76 10.97
C LYS A 89 -5.01 -11.84 10.07
N GLN A 90 -3.72 -11.74 9.73
CA GLN A 90 -3.03 -12.79 8.97
C GLN A 90 -2.92 -14.10 9.75
N LYS A 91 -2.56 -14.05 11.04
CA LYS A 91 -2.54 -15.24 11.91
C LYS A 91 -3.93 -15.84 12.09
N PHE A 92 -4.96 -15.00 12.25
CA PHE A 92 -6.35 -15.42 12.30
C PHE A 92 -6.77 -16.17 11.03
N HIS A 93 -6.40 -15.66 9.85
CA HIS A 93 -6.68 -16.34 8.58
C HIS A 93 -5.99 -17.71 8.49
N LYS A 94 -4.77 -17.85 9.03
CA LYS A 94 -4.09 -19.16 9.09
C LYS A 94 -4.84 -20.17 9.96
N ALA A 95 -5.42 -19.73 11.08
CA ALA A 95 -6.23 -20.58 11.94
C ALA A 95 -7.62 -20.87 11.34
N CYS A 96 -8.20 -19.88 10.65
CA CYS A 96 -9.53 -19.94 10.06
C CYS A 96 -9.50 -19.49 8.58
N PRO A 97 -9.18 -20.40 7.64
CA PRO A 97 -8.95 -20.05 6.23
C PRO A 97 -10.20 -19.54 5.51
N LYS A 98 -11.39 -19.75 6.09
CA LYS A 98 -12.67 -19.23 5.57
C LYS A 98 -12.69 -17.70 5.46
N TRP A 99 -12.01 -16.99 6.36
CA TRP A 99 -12.08 -15.53 6.44
C TRP A 99 -10.77 -14.89 5.96
N CYS A 100 -10.79 -14.26 4.79
CA CYS A 100 -9.64 -13.51 4.30
C CYS A 100 -9.36 -12.28 5.18
N PRO A 101 -8.09 -11.86 5.38
CA PRO A 101 -7.75 -10.75 6.27
C PRO A 101 -8.49 -9.44 5.99
N SER A 102 -8.79 -9.13 4.73
CA SER A 102 -9.54 -7.92 4.35
C SER A 102 -11.00 -7.92 4.83
N ARG A 103 -11.62 -9.10 4.98
CA ARG A 103 -13.00 -9.24 5.47
C ARG A 103 -13.12 -9.13 6.99
N VAL A 104 -12.00 -9.28 7.69
CA VAL A 104 -11.95 -9.36 9.15
C VAL A 104 -11.97 -7.96 9.75
N GLY A 105 -13.10 -7.59 10.35
CA GLY A 105 -13.21 -6.44 11.24
C GLY A 105 -12.89 -6.86 12.68
N LEU A 106 -11.93 -6.19 13.32
CA LEU A 106 -11.61 -6.40 14.73
C LEU A 106 -11.94 -5.14 15.53
N GLN A 107 -12.61 -5.29 16.65
CA GLN A 107 -12.99 -4.23 17.58
C GLN A 107 -12.47 -4.57 18.98
N LEU A 108 -12.11 -3.56 19.77
CA LEU A 108 -11.72 -3.77 21.17
C LEU A 108 -12.94 -4.00 22.06
N GLU A 109 -14.03 -3.29 21.76
CA GLU A 109 -15.30 -3.39 22.44
C GLU A 109 -16.38 -3.78 21.45
N CYS A 110 -17.36 -4.55 21.89
CA CYS A 110 -18.48 -4.97 21.06
C CYS A 110 -19.29 -3.75 20.59
N GLY A 111 -19.31 -3.49 19.27
CA GLY A 111 -20.00 -2.33 18.69
C GLY A 111 -19.14 -1.06 18.62
N GLY A 112 -17.88 -1.13 19.04
CA GLY A 112 -16.92 -0.03 18.92
C GLY A 112 -16.40 0.17 17.49
N SER A 113 -15.53 1.17 17.31
CA SER A 113 -14.89 1.39 16.01
C SER A 113 -13.92 0.27 15.64
N PHE A 114 -13.85 -0.07 14.35
CA PHE A 114 -12.88 -1.05 13.86
C PHE A 114 -11.44 -0.57 14.00
N LEU A 115 -10.58 -1.47 14.48
CA LEU A 115 -9.15 -1.24 14.62
C LEU A 115 -8.49 -1.14 13.25
N LYS A 116 -7.68 -0.09 13.07
CA LYS A 116 -6.90 0.11 11.84
C LYS A 116 -5.70 -0.84 11.82
N ASP A 117 -5.38 -1.33 10.63
CA ASP A 117 -4.34 -2.33 10.39
C ASP A 117 -2.94 -1.94 10.90
N HIS A 118 -2.60 -0.65 10.90
CA HIS A 118 -1.29 -0.13 11.31
C HIS A 118 -1.11 0.03 12.82
N ILE A 119 -2.17 -0.18 13.62
CA ILE A 119 -2.07 -0.03 15.07
C ILE A 119 -1.26 -1.21 15.62
N SER A 120 -0.26 -0.91 16.44
CA SER A 120 0.56 -1.89 17.13
C SER A 120 -0.15 -2.43 18.37
N ILE A 121 0.05 -3.71 18.68
CA ILE A 121 -0.55 -4.37 19.84
C ILE A 121 -0.18 -3.67 21.16
N GLN A 122 1.03 -3.12 21.28
CA GLN A 122 1.42 -2.33 22.47
C GLN A 122 0.46 -1.19 22.82
N LYS A 123 -0.20 -0.57 21.83
CA LYS A 123 -1.13 0.55 22.08
C LYS A 123 -2.48 0.10 22.64
N ILE A 124 -2.81 -1.17 22.45
CA ILE A 124 -4.11 -1.76 22.79
C ILE A 124 -3.95 -2.71 23.99
N ALA A 125 -2.75 -3.25 24.21
CA ALA A 125 -2.45 -4.20 25.26
C ALA A 125 -2.61 -3.57 26.65
N ALA A 126 -3.74 -3.86 27.31
CA ALA A 126 -3.97 -3.57 28.72
C ALA A 126 -3.45 -4.67 29.65
N SER A 127 -3.30 -5.90 29.14
CA SER A 127 -2.92 -7.10 29.92
C SER A 127 -2.20 -8.12 29.04
N SER A 128 -1.71 -9.21 29.63
CA SER A 128 -1.08 -10.34 28.89
C SER A 128 -2.05 -11.03 27.93
N ILE A 129 -3.35 -10.95 28.23
CA ILE A 129 -4.46 -11.45 27.41
C ILE A 129 -5.23 -10.25 26.87
N ILE A 130 -5.51 -10.26 25.56
CA ILE A 130 -6.28 -9.21 24.87
C ILE A 130 -7.48 -9.85 24.20
N THR A 131 -8.67 -9.41 24.56
CA THR A 131 -9.90 -9.86 23.92
C THR A 131 -10.26 -8.92 22.76
N LEU A 132 -10.45 -9.48 21.57
CA LEU A 132 -10.90 -8.75 20.38
C LEU A 132 -12.21 -9.34 19.87
N TYR A 133 -13.13 -8.47 19.46
CA TYR A 133 -14.40 -8.84 18.87
C TYR A 133 -14.31 -8.84 17.34
N PHE A 134 -14.64 -9.98 16.74
CA PHE A 134 -14.66 -10.22 15.32
C PHE A 134 -16.00 -9.86 14.70
N THR A 135 -15.98 -9.25 13.53
CA THR A 135 -17.14 -9.04 12.67
C THR A 135 -16.76 -9.32 11.22
N ASP A 136 -17.59 -10.08 10.51
CA ASP A 136 -17.42 -10.29 9.06
C ASP A 136 -17.94 -9.06 8.29
N LEU A 137 -17.03 -8.36 7.61
CA LEU A 137 -17.35 -7.19 6.79
C LEU A 137 -17.84 -7.57 5.38
N GLY A 138 -17.85 -8.86 5.03
CA GLY A 138 -18.20 -9.35 3.70
C GLY A 138 -17.10 -9.12 2.66
N GLN A 139 -17.42 -9.23 1.37
CA GLN A 139 -16.44 -9.04 0.30
C GLN A 139 -15.98 -7.58 0.25
N GLN A 140 -14.67 -7.39 0.45
CA GLN A 140 -14.02 -6.08 0.48
C GLN A 140 -13.16 -5.89 -0.77
N VAL A 141 -13.09 -4.65 -1.26
CA VAL A 141 -12.24 -4.24 -2.38
C VAL A 141 -11.38 -3.04 -1.98
N SER A 142 -10.19 -2.93 -2.56
CA SER A 142 -9.30 -1.81 -2.25
C SER A 142 -9.85 -0.50 -2.81
N TRP A 143 -9.60 0.62 -2.13
CA TRP A 143 -10.00 1.94 -2.62
C TRP A 143 -9.38 2.27 -3.99
N THR A 144 -8.15 1.85 -4.25
CA THR A 144 -7.49 2.07 -5.54
C THR A 144 -8.27 1.37 -6.66
N THR A 145 -8.68 0.12 -6.44
CA THR A 145 -9.51 -0.62 -7.41
C THR A 145 -10.84 0.07 -7.64
N VAL A 146 -11.45 0.65 -6.60
CA VAL A 146 -12.72 1.36 -6.70
C VAL A 146 -12.60 2.55 -7.64
N PHE A 147 -11.65 3.44 -7.40
CA PHE A 147 -11.44 4.61 -8.24
C PHE A 147 -11.06 4.23 -9.67
N LEU A 148 -10.21 3.22 -9.84
CA LEU A 148 -9.86 2.74 -11.17
C LEU A 148 -11.08 2.22 -11.94
N ALA A 149 -11.92 1.39 -11.34
CA ALA A 149 -13.13 0.86 -11.98
C ALA A 149 -14.16 1.98 -12.24
N GLU A 150 -14.32 2.90 -11.29
CA GLU A 150 -15.19 4.06 -11.41
C GLU A 150 -14.84 4.92 -12.64
N TYR A 151 -13.55 5.17 -12.91
CA TYR A 151 -13.09 6.00 -14.03
C TYR A 151 -12.87 5.24 -15.34
N THR A 152 -12.49 3.95 -15.26
CA THR A 152 -12.28 3.12 -16.46
C THR A 152 -13.59 2.89 -17.20
N GLY A 153 -14.70 2.70 -16.48
CA GLY A 153 -16.00 2.46 -17.11
C GLY A 153 -16.47 3.60 -18.01
N PRO A 154 -16.58 4.84 -17.53
CA PRO A 154 -16.96 5.99 -18.35
C PRO A 154 -16.08 6.17 -19.59
N LEU A 155 -14.77 5.92 -19.48
CA LEU A 155 -13.86 5.96 -20.62
C LEU A 155 -14.23 4.91 -21.67
N LEU A 156 -14.34 3.65 -21.26
CA LEU A 156 -14.65 2.54 -22.18
C LEU A 156 -16.04 2.67 -22.76
N ILE A 157 -17.05 2.91 -21.92
CA ILE A 157 -18.45 3.04 -22.31
C ILE A 157 -18.60 4.14 -23.36
N TYR A 158 -18.05 5.33 -23.12
CA TYR A 158 -18.13 6.42 -24.09
C TYR A 158 -17.50 6.03 -25.44
N LEU A 159 -16.35 5.36 -25.43
CA LEU A 159 -15.71 4.86 -26.65
C LEU A 159 -16.60 3.86 -27.41
N LEU A 160 -17.32 2.96 -26.71
CA LEU A 160 -18.26 2.03 -27.36
C LEU A 160 -19.38 2.79 -28.11
N PHE A 161 -19.94 3.85 -27.51
CA PHE A 161 -20.94 4.70 -28.17
C PHE A 161 -20.34 5.48 -29.34
N TYR A 162 -19.14 6.06 -29.18
CA TYR A 162 -18.44 6.78 -30.24
C TYR A 162 -18.13 5.90 -31.46
N LEU A 163 -17.70 4.65 -31.21
CA LEU A 163 -17.48 3.65 -32.26
C LEU A 163 -18.79 3.24 -32.96
N ARG A 164 -19.95 3.53 -32.36
CA ARG A 164 -21.29 3.16 -32.85
C ARG A 164 -21.38 1.66 -33.13
N ILE A 165 -21.04 0.86 -32.11
CA ILE A 165 -21.11 -0.61 -32.21
C ILE A 165 -22.52 -1.02 -32.68
N PRO A 166 -22.63 -2.01 -33.59
CA PRO A 166 -23.92 -2.59 -33.96
C PRO A 166 -24.71 -2.94 -32.69
N TYR A 167 -26.05 -2.93 -32.73
CA TYR A 167 -26.96 -3.10 -31.58
C TYR A 167 -27.24 -1.83 -30.75
N ILE A 168 -26.37 -0.81 -30.75
CA ILE A 168 -26.65 0.45 -30.06
C ILE A 168 -27.41 1.42 -30.97
N TYR A 169 -26.97 1.53 -32.22
CA TYR A 169 -27.57 2.39 -33.24
C TYR A 169 -27.87 1.58 -34.50
N ASP A 170 -28.77 2.09 -35.35
CA ASP A 170 -29.04 1.47 -36.64
C ASP A 170 -27.79 1.46 -37.52
N VAL A 171 -27.48 0.30 -38.11
CA VAL A 171 -26.25 0.07 -38.86
C VAL A 171 -26.29 0.81 -40.21
N LYS A 172 -27.46 0.91 -40.84
CA LYS A 172 -27.62 1.63 -42.12
C LYS A 172 -27.45 3.13 -41.90
N GLU A 173 -28.01 3.66 -40.83
CA GLU A 173 -27.87 5.07 -40.50
C GLU A 173 -26.43 5.42 -40.05
N SER A 174 -25.82 4.58 -39.21
CA SER A 174 -24.47 4.81 -38.70
C SER A 174 -23.39 4.77 -39.79
N SER A 175 -23.59 3.96 -40.83
CA SER A 175 -22.66 3.84 -41.97
C SER A 175 -22.82 4.95 -43.01
N ARG A 176 -24.04 5.49 -43.16
CA ARG A 176 -24.32 6.56 -44.11
C ARG A 176 -23.98 7.94 -43.56
N THR A 177 -24.06 8.13 -42.23
CA THR A 177 -23.88 9.43 -41.61
C THR A 177 -22.48 9.63 -41.03
N LEU A 178 -21.74 10.57 -41.61
CA LEU A 178 -20.46 11.04 -41.10
C LEU A 178 -20.63 11.71 -39.72
N ARG A 179 -19.64 11.53 -38.85
CA ARG A 179 -19.63 12.15 -37.52
C ARG A 179 -19.27 13.63 -37.66
N HIS A 180 -20.01 14.48 -36.96
CA HIS A 180 -19.72 15.91 -36.92
C HIS A 180 -18.39 16.16 -36.17
N PRO A 181 -17.56 17.15 -36.56
CA PRO A 181 -16.30 17.48 -35.86
C PRO A 181 -16.45 17.68 -34.35
N VAL A 182 -17.58 18.22 -33.90
CA VAL A 182 -17.89 18.42 -32.47
C VAL A 182 -17.95 17.09 -31.71
N VAL A 183 -18.42 16.01 -32.33
CA VAL A 183 -18.48 14.68 -31.71
C VAL A 183 -17.07 14.12 -31.50
N HIS A 184 -16.17 14.32 -32.48
CA HIS A 184 -14.75 13.96 -32.34
C HIS A 184 -14.07 14.74 -31.22
N LEU A 185 -14.33 16.04 -31.14
CA LEU A 185 -13.80 16.88 -30.07
C LEU A 185 -14.34 16.46 -28.70
N ALA A 186 -15.64 16.19 -28.58
CA ALA A 186 -16.25 15.70 -27.35
C ALA A 186 -15.63 14.38 -26.89
N CYS A 187 -15.44 13.42 -27.82
CA CYS A 187 -14.76 12.17 -27.53
C CYS A 187 -13.32 12.37 -27.06
N PHE A 188 -12.57 13.22 -27.75
CA PHE A 188 -11.18 13.53 -27.39
C PHE A 188 -11.08 14.14 -25.98
N CYS A 189 -11.92 15.14 -25.69
CA CYS A 189 -11.98 15.78 -24.38
C CYS A 189 -12.37 14.78 -23.28
N HIS A 190 -13.39 13.95 -23.51
CA HIS A 190 -13.83 12.92 -22.56
C HIS A 190 -12.72 11.90 -22.29
N CYS A 191 -12.03 11.44 -23.33
CA CYS A 191 -10.93 10.49 -23.19
C CYS A 191 -9.78 11.08 -22.38
N ILE A 192 -9.33 12.30 -22.72
CA ILE A 192 -8.26 12.97 -21.97
C ILE A 192 -8.66 13.19 -20.52
N HIS A 193 -9.89 13.60 -20.27
CA HIS A 193 -10.41 13.80 -18.92
C HIS A 193 -10.26 12.51 -18.08
N TYR A 194 -10.82 11.39 -18.53
CA TYR A 194 -10.78 10.14 -17.76
C TYR A 194 -9.40 9.47 -17.75
N ILE A 195 -8.61 9.57 -18.82
CA ILE A 195 -7.21 9.10 -18.82
C ILE A 195 -6.40 9.85 -17.76
N ARG A 196 -6.58 11.18 -17.67
CA ARG A 196 -5.94 11.99 -16.63
C ARG A 196 -6.32 11.49 -15.24
N TYR A 197 -7.61 11.25 -14.95
CA TYR A 197 -8.03 10.72 -13.64
C TYR A 197 -7.45 9.34 -13.34
N LEU A 198 -7.35 8.46 -14.33
CA LEU A 198 -6.71 7.15 -14.16
C LEU A 198 -5.23 7.29 -13.82
N LEU A 199 -4.49 8.13 -14.56
CA LEU A 199 -3.07 8.39 -14.30
C LEU A 199 -2.86 9.07 -12.95
N GLU A 200 -3.70 10.05 -12.59
CA GLU A 200 -3.65 10.70 -11.26
C GLU A 200 -3.91 9.67 -10.14
N THR A 201 -4.88 8.77 -10.32
CA THR A 201 -5.17 7.69 -9.35
C THR A 201 -4.01 6.73 -9.17
N LEU A 202 -3.30 6.38 -10.24
CA LEU A 202 -2.18 5.44 -10.21
C LEU A 202 -0.88 6.06 -9.68
N PHE A 203 -0.56 7.28 -10.12
CA PHE A 203 0.78 7.85 -9.94
C PHE A 203 0.83 9.01 -8.94
N VAL A 204 -0.26 9.77 -8.79
CA VAL A 204 -0.28 11.00 -7.98
C VAL A 204 -0.93 10.75 -6.63
N HIS A 205 -2.06 10.04 -6.61
CA HIS A 205 -2.82 9.80 -5.40
C HIS A 205 -2.23 8.70 -4.55
N LYS A 206 -1.82 9.07 -3.33
CA LYS A 206 -1.53 8.11 -2.26
C LYS A 206 -2.85 7.67 -1.65
N VAL A 207 -3.53 6.75 -2.33
CA VAL A 207 -4.74 6.12 -1.81
C VAL A 207 -4.37 5.35 -0.54
N SER A 208 -5.04 5.64 0.56
CA SER A 208 -4.79 4.94 1.82
C SER A 208 -5.09 3.44 1.65
N GLY A 209 -4.32 2.57 2.33
CA GLY A 209 -4.45 1.11 2.26
C GLY A 209 -5.73 0.54 2.90
N GLY A 210 -6.85 1.25 2.78
CA GLY A 210 -8.16 0.84 3.26
C GLY A 210 -8.94 0.04 2.22
N HIS A 211 -10.00 -0.60 2.70
CA HIS A 211 -10.93 -1.36 1.88
C HIS A 211 -12.36 -0.85 2.08
N THR A 212 -13.22 -1.12 1.11
CA THR A 212 -14.66 -0.80 1.16
C THR A 212 -15.47 -2.01 0.70
N PRO A 213 -16.74 -2.16 1.16
CA PRO A 213 -17.60 -3.24 0.71
C PRO A 213 -17.83 -3.20 -0.80
N LEU A 214 -17.78 -4.36 -1.46
CA LEU A 214 -18.01 -4.50 -2.90
C LEU A 214 -19.36 -3.91 -3.36
N LYS A 215 -20.39 -3.95 -2.51
CA LYS A 215 -21.70 -3.36 -2.82
C LYS A 215 -21.61 -1.86 -3.09
N ASN A 216 -20.69 -1.15 -2.43
CA ASN A 216 -20.50 0.29 -2.64
C ASN A 216 -19.87 0.56 -4.02
N LEU A 217 -18.87 -0.24 -4.40
CA LEU A 217 -18.29 -0.19 -5.75
C LEU A 217 -19.37 -0.35 -6.83
N MET A 218 -20.21 -1.38 -6.72
CA MET A 218 -21.27 -1.61 -7.71
C MET A 218 -22.23 -0.43 -7.82
N LYS A 219 -22.67 0.14 -6.68
CA LYS A 219 -23.56 1.32 -6.70
C LYS A 219 -22.92 2.52 -7.39
N THR A 220 -21.68 2.84 -7.03
CA THR A 220 -20.94 3.97 -7.60
C THR A 220 -20.70 3.77 -9.10
N CYS A 221 -20.22 2.59 -9.51
CA CYS A 221 -20.03 2.27 -10.93
C CYS A 221 -21.33 2.36 -11.70
N SER A 222 -22.41 1.70 -11.26
CA SER A 222 -23.70 1.74 -11.97
C SER A 222 -24.20 3.17 -12.20
N PHE A 223 -24.04 4.05 -11.21
CA PHE A 223 -24.44 5.45 -11.34
C PHE A 223 -23.62 6.20 -12.40
N TYR A 224 -22.29 6.22 -12.29
CA TYR A 224 -21.44 6.96 -13.22
C TYR A 224 -21.41 6.37 -14.62
N TRP A 225 -21.42 5.04 -14.71
CA TRP A 225 -21.42 4.32 -15.98
C TRP A 225 -22.75 4.55 -16.69
N GLY A 226 -23.88 4.45 -15.98
CA GLY A 226 -25.21 4.73 -16.53
C GLY A 226 -25.35 6.17 -17.00
N PHE A 227 -24.90 7.13 -16.19
CA PHE A 227 -24.93 8.55 -16.58
C PHE A 227 -24.06 8.83 -17.82
N THR A 228 -22.89 8.20 -17.90
CA THR A 228 -22.02 8.31 -19.08
C THR A 228 -22.67 7.69 -20.31
N SER A 229 -23.28 6.52 -20.19
CA SER A 229 -24.04 5.89 -21.28
C SER A 229 -25.16 6.80 -21.79
N TRP A 230 -25.94 7.39 -20.87
CA TRP A 230 -27.03 8.30 -21.22
C TRP A 230 -26.51 9.49 -22.03
N MET A 231 -25.49 10.20 -21.54
CA MET A 231 -24.94 11.34 -22.30
C MET A 231 -24.30 10.92 -23.62
N ALA A 232 -23.49 9.85 -23.61
CA ALA A 232 -22.77 9.37 -24.78
C ALA A 232 -23.73 8.92 -25.88
N TYR A 233 -24.89 8.34 -25.52
CA TYR A 233 -25.92 7.94 -26.45
C TYR A 233 -26.38 9.11 -27.33
N TYR A 234 -26.72 10.26 -26.71
CA TYR A 234 -27.22 11.42 -27.45
C TYR A 234 -26.13 12.15 -28.22
N ILE A 235 -24.95 12.34 -27.62
CA ILE A 235 -23.84 13.07 -28.26
C ILE A 235 -23.32 12.32 -29.50
N ASN A 236 -23.27 11.00 -29.45
CA ASN A 236 -22.72 10.18 -30.55
C ASN A 236 -23.78 9.67 -31.53
N HIS A 237 -25.06 9.99 -31.31
CA HIS A 237 -26.16 9.51 -32.14
C HIS A 237 -25.93 9.84 -33.63
N PRO A 238 -26.25 8.94 -34.57
CA PRO A 238 -26.13 9.20 -36.00
C PRO A 238 -26.85 10.47 -36.46
N GLN A 239 -28.01 10.75 -35.88
CA GLN A 239 -28.85 11.94 -36.16
C GLN A 239 -28.45 13.18 -35.35
N TYR A 240 -27.29 13.19 -34.70
CA TYR A 240 -26.85 14.33 -33.91
C TYR A 240 -26.76 15.60 -34.78
N THR A 241 -27.48 16.65 -34.38
CA THR A 241 -27.41 17.97 -34.96
C THR A 241 -26.76 18.94 -33.97
N PRO A 242 -25.71 19.68 -34.37
CA PRO A 242 -25.15 20.70 -33.51
C PRO A 242 -26.18 21.83 -33.29
N PRO A 243 -26.17 22.51 -32.13
CA PRO A 243 -26.99 23.69 -31.95
C PRO A 243 -26.61 24.73 -33.02
N CYS A 244 -27.62 25.37 -33.61
CA CYS A 244 -27.42 26.44 -34.58
C CYS A 244 -26.60 27.56 -33.91
N MET A 245 -25.49 27.97 -34.54
CA MET A 245 -24.83 29.23 -34.20
C MET A 245 -25.61 30.41 -34.77
#